data_AF-A0A2Z2HYY2-F1
#
_entry.id   AF-A0A2Z2HYY2-F1
#
_cell.length_a   1.000
_cell.length_b   1.000
_cell.length_c   1.000
_cell.angle_alpha   90.00
_cell.angle_beta   90.00
_cell.angle_gamma   90.00
#
_symmetry.space_group_name_H-M   'P 1'
#
loop_
_entity.id
_entity.type
_entity.pdbx_description
1 polymer ?
#
loop_
_entity_poly.entity_id
_entity_poly.type
_entity_poly.pdbx_seq_one_letter_code
_entity_poly.pdbx_strand_id
1 'polypeptide(L)'
;MDSGGDVSSTARGAHTTAVGALYASSDGTHYTDWQLERRLDRGTWRHCLSQQRPERHLFEDAAGRLVLVERIALDGAPPWLEIRVDDERAWAVDTRPRRPRE
;
A
#
# COMPACT_ATOMS: atom_id res chain seq x y z
N MET A 1 5.33 -29.56 47.97
CA MET A 1 6.32 -28.47 47.83
C MET A 1 7.10 -28.80 46.57
N ASP A 2 6.99 -28.09 45.46
CA ASP A 2 6.35 -26.82 45.20
C ASP A 2 5.91 -26.80 43.72
N SER A 3 4.83 -26.07 43.47
CA SER A 3 4.24 -25.84 42.16
C SER A 3 4.86 -24.58 41.59
N GLY A 4 5.43 -24.62 40.39
CA GLY A 4 5.74 -23.41 39.63
C GLY A 4 5.58 -23.75 38.15
N GLY A 5 4.60 -23.24 37.42
CA GLY A 5 4.00 -21.92 37.53
C GLY A 5 4.29 -21.23 36.20
N ASP A 6 3.35 -21.40 35.28
CA ASP A 6 3.27 -20.80 33.96
C ASP A 6 3.56 -19.30 34.00
N VAL A 7 4.45 -18.82 33.13
CA VAL A 7 4.40 -17.46 32.62
C VAL A 7 4.65 -17.49 31.11
N SER A 8 3.61 -17.93 30.41
CA SER A 8 3.29 -17.44 29.07
C SER A 8 3.27 -15.92 29.05
N SER A 9 4.43 -15.30 28.85
CA SER A 9 4.53 -13.88 28.57
C SER A 9 4.33 -13.68 27.07
N THR A 10 3.08 -13.65 26.64
CA THR A 10 2.69 -13.04 25.37
C THR A 10 3.03 -11.55 25.44
N ALA A 11 4.24 -11.20 25.01
CA ALA A 11 4.51 -9.87 24.53
C ALA A 11 3.64 -9.69 23.28
N ARG A 12 2.45 -9.11 23.49
CA ARG A 12 1.59 -8.60 22.43
C ARG A 12 2.45 -7.59 21.67
N GLY A 13 3.06 -8.04 20.57
CA GLY A 13 3.93 -7.22 19.76
C GLY A 13 3.17 -5.95 19.43
N ALA A 14 3.79 -4.80 19.67
CA ALA A 14 3.30 -3.55 19.12
C ALA A 14 3.12 -3.81 17.62
N HIS A 15 1.88 -3.79 17.16
CA HIS A 15 1.57 -3.76 15.74
C HIS A 15 2.03 -2.38 15.27
N THR A 16 3.34 -2.24 15.02
CA THR A 16 3.81 -1.22 14.09
C THR A 16 3.11 -1.59 12.79
N THR A 17 2.08 -0.83 12.45
CA THR A 17 1.43 -0.90 11.16
C THR A 17 2.48 -0.51 10.14
N ALA A 18 3.23 -1.51 9.69
CA ALA A 18 4.28 -1.32 8.71
C ALA A 18 3.57 -0.98 7.40
N VAL A 19 3.93 0.16 6.81
CA VAL A 19 3.61 0.42 5.42
C VAL A 19 4.38 -0.63 4.62
N GLY A 20 3.70 -1.67 4.10
CA GLY A 20 4.39 -2.81 3.51
C GLY A 20 5.13 -2.44 2.22
N ALA A 21 4.44 -1.78 1.29
CA ALA A 21 5.03 -1.27 0.05
C ALA A 21 4.34 0.00 -0.47
N LEU A 22 5.11 0.82 -1.19
CA LEU A 22 4.64 1.99 -1.92
C LEU A 22 4.86 1.77 -3.42
N TYR A 23 3.88 2.13 -4.23
CA TYR A 23 3.89 1.96 -5.67
C TYR A 23 3.60 3.28 -6.37
N ALA A 24 4.40 3.61 -7.39
CA ALA A 24 4.10 4.67 -8.34
C ALA A 24 3.32 4.09 -9.52
N SER A 25 2.27 4.77 -9.94
CA SER A 25 1.42 4.34 -11.04
C SER A 25 1.62 5.18 -12.30
N SER A 26 1.46 4.56 -13.47
CA SER A 26 1.43 5.24 -14.76
C SER A 26 0.28 6.25 -14.89
N ASP A 27 -0.73 6.19 -14.01
CA ASP A 27 -1.81 7.19 -13.95
C ASP A 27 -1.43 8.46 -13.16
N GLY A 28 -0.20 8.54 -12.63
CA GLY A 28 0.29 9.66 -11.82
C GLY A 28 -0.10 9.59 -10.33
N THR A 29 -0.82 8.56 -9.93
CA THR A 29 -1.21 8.27 -8.54
C THR A 29 -0.16 7.39 -7.86
N HIS A 30 -0.20 7.37 -6.54
CA HIS A 30 0.59 6.45 -5.73
C HIS A 30 -0.34 5.59 -4.88
N TYR A 31 0.06 4.34 -4.69
CA TYR A 31 -0.72 3.36 -3.95
C TYR A 31 0.15 2.64 -2.93
N THR A 32 -0.39 2.39 -1.74
CA THR A 32 0.13 1.36 -0.84
C THR A 32 -0.33 -0.02 -1.31
N ASP A 33 0.33 -1.07 -0.83
CA ASP A 33 -0.13 -2.46 -0.91
C ASP A 33 -1.60 -2.60 -0.50
N TRP A 34 -1.97 -2.04 0.65
CA TRP A 34 -3.34 -2.05 1.15
C TRP A 34 -4.34 -1.41 0.17
N GLN A 35 -3.96 -0.29 -0.47
CA GLN A 35 -4.82 0.35 -1.48
C GLN A 35 -4.98 -0.51 -2.74
N LEU A 36 -3.95 -1.23 -3.17
CA LEU A 36 -4.01 -2.13 -4.33
C LEU A 36 -4.84 -3.38 -4.01
N GLU A 37 -4.59 -4.04 -2.88
CA GLU A 37 -5.36 -5.19 -2.41
C GLU A 37 -6.85 -4.86 -2.33
N ARG A 38 -7.19 -3.71 -1.73
CA ARG A 38 -8.58 -3.28 -1.62
C ARG A 38 -9.26 -3.06 -2.98
N ARG A 39 -8.52 -2.64 -4.01
CA ARG A 39 -9.07 -2.46 -5.36
C ARG A 39 -9.35 -3.81 -6.03
N LEU A 40 -8.49 -4.81 -5.80
CA LEU A 40 -8.66 -6.19 -6.25
C LEU A 40 -9.84 -6.85 -5.53
N ASP A 41 -9.90 -6.75 -4.20
CA ASP A 41 -10.97 -7.33 -3.38
C ASP A 41 -12.34 -6.79 -3.74
N ARG A 42 -12.42 -5.50 -4.09
CA ARG A 42 -13.67 -4.86 -4.56
C ARG A 42 -14.03 -5.21 -6.01
N GLY A 43 -13.19 -5.97 -6.71
CA GLY A 43 -13.34 -6.27 -8.14
C GLY A 43 -13.26 -5.05 -9.04
N THR A 44 -12.79 -3.90 -8.51
CA THR A 44 -12.66 -2.67 -9.30
C THR A 44 -11.47 -2.71 -10.24
N TRP A 45 -10.46 -3.52 -9.90
CA TRP A 45 -9.25 -3.72 -10.68
C TRP A 45 -9.02 -5.20 -10.86
N ARG A 46 -8.39 -5.58 -11.98
CA ARG A 46 -8.00 -6.96 -12.29
C ARG A 46 -6.49 -7.02 -12.51
N HIS A 47 -5.83 -7.98 -11.88
CA HIS A 47 -4.40 -8.21 -12.10
C HIS A 47 -4.18 -8.94 -13.43
N CYS A 48 -3.32 -8.38 -14.28
CA CYS A 48 -3.06 -8.90 -15.62
C CYS A 48 -1.69 -9.60 -15.70
N LEU A 49 -0.64 -8.95 -15.19
CA LEU A 49 0.73 -9.43 -15.27
C LEU A 49 1.56 -8.94 -14.08
N SER A 50 2.48 -9.76 -13.59
CA SER A 50 3.48 -9.39 -12.59
C SER A 50 4.90 -9.62 -13.09
N GLN A 51 5.82 -8.75 -12.70
CA GLN A 51 7.26 -8.92 -12.83
C GLN A 51 7.91 -8.68 -11.46
N GLN A 52 8.92 -9.46 -11.11
CA GLN A 52 9.53 -9.40 -9.76
C GLN A 52 10.77 -8.49 -9.67
N ARG A 53 11.49 -8.23 -10.76
CA ARG A 53 12.74 -7.44 -10.74
C ARG A 53 12.86 -6.53 -11.98
N PRO A 54 12.59 -5.21 -11.86
CA PRO A 54 11.95 -4.56 -10.71
C PRO A 54 10.53 -5.08 -10.47
N GLU A 55 10.03 -4.93 -9.24
CA GLU A 55 8.67 -5.31 -8.87
C GLU A 55 7.67 -4.39 -9.58
N ARG A 56 6.95 -4.94 -10.55
CA ARG A 56 5.97 -4.24 -11.38
C ARG A 56 4.73 -5.08 -11.56
N HIS A 57 3.57 -4.44 -11.50
CA HIS A 57 2.28 -5.08 -11.73
C HIS A 57 1.52 -4.30 -12.79
N LEU A 58 0.95 -5.01 -13.75
CA LEU A 58 0.01 -4.48 -14.70
C LEU A 58 -1.40 -4.86 -14.24
N PHE A 59 -2.24 -3.85 -14.06
CA PHE A 59 -3.64 -4.00 -13.73
C PHE A 59 -4.52 -3.47 -14.87
N GLU A 60 -5.73 -3.98 -14.98
CA GLU A 60 -6.82 -3.37 -15.72
C GLU A 60 -7.80 -2.73 -14.73
N ASP A 61 -8.11 -1.45 -14.89
CA ASP A 61 -9.06 -0.75 -14.04
C ASP A 61 -10.52 -0.99 -14.46
N ALA A 62 -11.47 -0.46 -13.67
CA ALA A 62 -12.91 -0.61 -13.94
C ALA A 62 -13.37 0.00 -15.28
N ALA A 63 -12.56 0.86 -15.91
CA ALA A 63 -12.83 1.44 -17.22
C ALA A 63 -12.14 0.65 -18.37
N GLY A 64 -11.53 -0.50 -18.08
CA GLY A 64 -10.80 -1.30 -19.06
C GLY A 64 -9.43 -0.74 -19.43
N ARG A 65 -8.90 0.22 -18.65
CA ARG A 65 -7.60 0.84 -18.94
C ARG A 65 -6.50 0.06 -18.25
N LEU A 66 -5.38 -0.10 -18.95
CA LEU A 66 -4.18 -0.71 -18.40
C LEU A 66 -3.41 0.31 -17.55
N VAL A 67 -3.14 -0.07 -16.31
CA VAL A 67 -2.40 0.72 -15.33
C VAL A 67 -1.19 -0.07 -14.86
N LEU A 68 0.00 0.44 -15.19
CA LEU A 68 1.25 -0.10 -14.67
C LEU A 68 1.51 0.51 -13.30
N VAL A 69 1.86 -0.32 -12.33
CA VAL A 69 2.39 0.14 -11.05
C VAL A 69 3.77 -0.47 -10.81
N GLU A 70 4.67 0.33 -10.26
CA GLU A 70 6.05 -0.05 -9.98
C GLU A 70 6.33 0.26 -8.52
N ARG A 71 6.94 -0.70 -7.82
CA ARG A 71 7.34 -0.50 -6.44
C ARG A 71 8.43 0.55 -6.38
N ILE A 72 8.27 1.51 -5.48
CA ILE A 72 9.26 2.55 -5.18
C ILE A 72 9.69 2.47 -3.72
N ALA A 73 10.90 2.94 -3.44
CA ALA A 73 11.37 3.06 -2.08
C ALA A 73 10.68 4.24 -1.37
N LEU A 74 10.37 4.10 -0.08
CA LEU A 74 9.69 5.12 0.71
C LEU A 74 10.52 6.41 0.84
N ASP A 75 11.85 6.28 0.91
CA ASP A 75 12.80 7.40 0.93
C ASP A 75 12.94 8.13 -0.41
N GLY A 76 12.50 7.49 -1.51
CA GLY A 76 12.37 8.08 -2.83
C GLY A 76 11.00 8.70 -3.12
N ALA A 77 10.09 8.72 -2.15
CA ALA A 77 8.76 9.28 -2.33
C ALA A 77 8.82 10.80 -2.61
N PRO A 78 7.96 11.33 -3.49
CA PRO A 78 7.87 12.77 -3.71
C PRO A 78 7.50 13.52 -2.42
N PRO A 79 7.98 14.76 -2.21
CA PRO A 79 7.76 15.51 -0.96
C PRO A 79 6.30 15.91 -0.71
N TRP A 80 5.46 15.85 -1.74
CA TRP A 80 4.01 16.10 -1.66
C TRP A 80 3.19 14.82 -1.40
N LEU A 81 3.86 13.66 -1.30
CA LEU A 81 3.20 12.41 -1.02
C LEU A 81 3.27 12.12 0.48
N GLU A 82 2.12 12.18 1.14
CA GLU A 82 1.98 11.75 2.54
C GLU A 82 1.53 10.30 2.60
N ILE A 83 2.14 9.50 3.47
CA ILE A 83 1.55 8.22 3.89
C ILE A 83 0.82 8.44 5.20
N ARG A 84 -0.48 8.15 5.20
CA ARG A 84 -1.31 8.18 6.41
C ARG A 84 -1.59 6.76 6.85
N VAL A 85 -1.55 6.57 8.16
CA VAL A 85 -1.73 5.27 8.81
C VAL A 85 -2.81 5.41 9.87
N ASP A 86 -3.76 4.48 9.87
CA ASP A 86 -4.82 4.36 10.88
C ASP A 86 -5.10 2.88 11.14
N ASP A 87 -5.06 2.48 12.42
CA ASP A 87 -5.05 1.09 12.88
C ASP A 87 -4.16 0.22 11.98
N GLU A 88 -4.76 -0.64 11.16
CA GLU A 88 -4.11 -1.62 10.27
C GLU A 88 -4.06 -1.17 8.79
N ARG A 89 -4.23 0.12 8.51
CA ARG A 89 -4.39 0.65 7.15
C ARG A 89 -3.34 1.71 6.87
N ALA A 90 -2.69 1.60 5.73
CA ALA A 90 -1.84 2.65 5.17
C ALA A 90 -2.41 3.12 3.84
N TRP A 91 -2.43 4.43 3.59
CA TRP A 91 -2.78 4.97 2.29
C TRP A 91 -1.92 6.16 1.92
N ALA A 92 -1.56 6.21 0.64
CA ALA A 92 -0.87 7.32 0.03
C ALA A 92 -1.85 8.46 -0.27
N VAL A 93 -1.49 9.68 0.13
CA VAL A 93 -2.25 10.92 -0.03
C VAL A 93 -1.43 11.91 -0.82
N ASP A 94 -1.97 12.33 -1.95
CA ASP A 94 -1.46 13.45 -2.71
C ASP A 94 -1.88 14.76 -2.04
N THR A 95 -0.93 15.53 -1.52
CA THR A 95 -1.19 16.81 -0.85
C THR A 95 -1.02 18.03 -1.74
N ARG A 96 -0.74 17.83 -3.03
CA ARG A 96 -0.64 18.95 -3.98
C ARG A 96 -1.98 19.71 -3.97
N PRO A 97 -1.94 21.06 -3.98
CA PRO A 97 -3.16 21.84 -4.15
C PRO A 97 -3.85 21.38 -5.43
N ARG A 98 -5.14 21.03 -5.33
CA ARG A 98 -5.92 20.79 -6.54
C ARG A 98 -5.86 22.07 -7.36
N ARG A 99 -5.20 22.04 -8.52
CA ARG A 99 -5.39 23.12 -9.49
C ARG A 99 -6.89 23.19 -9.79
N PRO A 100 -7.48 24.39 -9.81
CA PRO A 100 -8.81 24.56 -10.38
C PRO A 100 -8.82 23.89 -11.75
N ARG A 101 -9.88 23.12 -12.04
CA ARG A 101 -10.12 22.68 -13.42
C ARG A 101 -10.44 23.95 -14.21
N GLU A 102 -9.58 24.32 -15.15
CA GLU A 102 -9.87 25.32 -16.18
C GLU A 102 -10.94 24.79 -17.16
#